data_AF-A0A256BDE8-F1
#
_entry.id   AF-A0A256BDE8-F1
#
_cell.length_a   1.000
_cell.length_b   1.000
_cell.length_c   1.000
_cell.angle_alpha   90.00
_cell.angle_beta   90.00
_cell.angle_gamma   90.00
#
_symmetry.space_group_name_H-M   'P 1'
#
loop_
_entity.id
_entity.type
_entity.pdbx_description
1 polymer ?
#
loop_
_entity_poly.entity_id
_entity_poly.type
_entity_poly.pdbx_seq_one_letter_code
_entity_poly.pdbx_strand_id
1 'polypeptide(L)'
;MIMNFLPCRKYAISGIVPFLVLSLPAIAHAEPIFPAKRQIGISQAMGVSGVTSLVSLSPVQSLNISFIKTGEIIKKVWLGNPSKVVMDYDSPLCKDGANDSNCGATVINLRQLAQPLDLDMNLSASARGDLTSLTVITTGAGGLRNLYQFQLVLNVPTPAYSILEVVPDAQIPRLAPLTPNAPAQTNKTSLDF
;
A
#
# COMPACT_ATOMS: atom_id res chain seq x y z
N MET A 1 29.55 -25.68 89.10
CA MET A 1 30.62 -26.69 89.09
C MET A 1 30.59 -27.39 87.73
N ILE A 2 31.72 -27.34 87.03
CA ILE A 2 32.16 -28.22 85.93
C ILE A 2 31.51 -28.03 84.54
N MET A 3 32.26 -27.24 83.77
CA MET A 3 32.63 -27.28 82.34
C MET A 3 32.84 -28.68 81.75
N ASN A 4 32.58 -28.87 80.44
CA ASN A 4 33.28 -29.72 79.44
C ASN A 4 32.32 -30.37 78.42
N PHE A 5 32.64 -30.64 77.15
CA PHE A 5 33.51 -30.09 76.09
C PHE A 5 33.26 -30.96 74.83
N LEU A 6 33.13 -30.36 73.62
CA LEU A 6 33.32 -30.90 72.24
C LEU A 6 32.38 -32.00 71.63
N PRO A 7 32.32 -32.18 70.27
CA PRO A 7 33.08 -31.49 69.21
C PRO A 7 32.30 -30.85 68.05
N CYS A 8 32.94 -29.84 67.46
CA CYS A 8 32.68 -29.29 66.13
C CYS A 8 32.89 -30.34 65.03
N ARG A 9 31.89 -30.53 64.17
CA ARG A 9 32.06 -31.20 62.87
C ARG A 9 32.14 -30.15 61.77
N LYS A 10 33.29 -30.09 61.13
CA LYS A 10 33.55 -29.25 59.96
C LYS A 10 32.66 -29.72 58.81
N TYR A 11 31.82 -28.83 58.27
CA TYR A 11 31.27 -28.97 56.93
C TYR A 11 31.57 -27.71 56.14
N ALA A 12 32.58 -27.82 55.29
CA ALA A 12 32.78 -26.94 54.16
C ALA A 12 31.69 -27.29 53.13
N ILE A 13 30.78 -26.36 52.86
CA ILE A 13 29.91 -26.43 51.69
C ILE A 13 30.22 -25.20 50.86
N SER A 14 30.97 -25.48 49.80
CA SER A 14 31.33 -24.60 48.71
C SER A 14 30.08 -23.90 48.18
N GLY A 15 30.10 -22.57 48.17
CA GLY A 15 29.02 -21.75 47.66
C GLY A 15 28.91 -21.90 46.14
N ILE A 16 27.75 -22.32 45.68
CA ILE A 16 27.30 -22.11 44.30
C ILE A 16 26.10 -21.18 44.40
N VAL A 17 26.34 -19.89 44.14
CA VAL A 17 25.27 -18.91 43.94
C VAL A 17 24.69 -19.20 42.56
N PRO A 18 23.41 -19.57 42.40
CA PRO A 18 22.83 -19.71 41.09
C PRO A 18 22.66 -18.32 40.50
N PHE A 19 23.41 -18.04 39.44
CA PHE A 19 23.27 -16.83 38.63
C PHE A 19 21.91 -16.90 37.92
N LEU A 20 20.93 -16.16 38.44
CA LEU A 20 19.60 -16.06 37.85
C LEU A 20 19.69 -15.17 36.60
N VAL A 21 19.74 -15.78 35.43
CA VAL A 21 19.78 -15.08 34.14
C VAL A 21 18.40 -14.51 33.86
N LEU A 22 18.18 -13.24 34.22
CA LEU A 22 17.03 -12.45 33.78
C LEU A 22 17.20 -12.15 32.28
N SER A 23 16.60 -12.97 31.43
CA SER A 23 16.43 -12.65 30.02
C SER A 23 15.42 -11.50 29.88
N LEU A 24 15.91 -10.29 29.56
CA LEU A 24 15.02 -9.19 29.16
C LEU A 24 14.26 -9.60 27.89
N PRO A 25 12.93 -9.43 27.83
CA PRO A 25 12.23 -9.54 26.56
C PRO A 25 12.74 -8.44 25.63
N ALA A 26 13.28 -8.82 24.48
CA ALA A 26 13.59 -7.88 23.42
C ALA A 26 12.29 -7.20 23.00
N ILE A 27 12.13 -5.92 23.37
CA ILE A 27 11.07 -5.09 22.82
C ILE A 27 11.43 -4.88 21.35
N ALA A 28 10.78 -5.64 20.47
CA ALA A 28 10.84 -5.41 19.04
C ALA A 28 10.25 -4.02 18.78
N HIS A 29 11.12 -3.04 18.53
CA HIS A 29 10.69 -1.75 18.03
C HIS A 29 10.08 -1.98 16.64
N ALA A 30 8.76 -1.89 16.54
CA ALA A 30 8.10 -1.80 15.24
C ALA A 30 8.58 -0.51 14.58
N GLU A 31 9.44 -0.63 13.57
CA GLU A 31 9.84 0.53 12.76
C GLU A 31 8.58 1.12 12.11
N PRO A 32 8.39 2.45 12.12
CA PRO A 32 7.29 3.08 11.44
C PRO A 32 7.40 2.80 9.94
N ILE A 33 6.49 1.98 9.42
CA ILE A 33 6.37 1.73 7.97
C ILE A 33 5.89 3.03 7.34
N PHE A 34 6.80 3.77 6.71
CA PHE A 34 6.40 4.91 5.89
C PHE A 34 5.63 4.41 4.67
N PRO A 35 4.51 5.08 4.33
CA PRO A 35 3.70 4.67 3.20
C PRO A 35 4.49 4.78 1.90
N ALA A 36 4.91 3.66 1.32
CA ALA A 36 5.49 3.64 -0.01
C ALA A 36 4.46 4.14 -1.04
N LYS A 37 4.95 4.80 -2.08
CA LYS A 37 4.16 5.43 -3.14
C LYS A 37 4.37 4.67 -4.45
N ARG A 38 3.29 4.41 -5.17
CA ARG A 38 3.29 3.83 -6.51
C ARG A 38 2.63 4.79 -7.50
N GLN A 39 3.21 4.93 -8.68
CA GLN A 39 2.64 5.73 -9.77
C GLN A 39 2.08 4.83 -10.88
N ILE A 40 1.02 5.30 -11.52
CA ILE A 40 0.33 4.65 -12.63
C ILE A 40 -0.10 5.71 -13.65
N GLY A 41 0.13 5.43 -14.93
CA GLY A 41 -0.28 6.30 -16.03
C GLY A 41 -1.80 6.26 -16.27
N ILE A 42 -2.37 7.37 -16.75
CA ILE A 42 -3.78 7.48 -17.12
C ILE A 42 -4.21 6.34 -18.06
N SER A 43 -3.45 6.06 -19.11
CA SER A 43 -3.77 5.00 -20.09
C SER A 43 -3.95 3.62 -19.45
N GLN A 44 -3.11 3.29 -18.46
CA GLN A 44 -3.20 2.04 -17.72
C GLN A 44 -4.38 2.06 -16.73
N ALA A 45 -4.59 3.17 -16.02
CA ALA A 45 -5.68 3.29 -15.05
C ALA A 45 -7.08 3.26 -15.71
N MET A 46 -7.17 3.72 -16.97
CA MET A 46 -8.38 3.63 -17.79
C MET A 46 -8.54 2.28 -18.51
N GLY A 47 -7.55 1.37 -18.41
CA GLY A 47 -7.59 0.07 -19.07
C GLY A 47 -7.35 0.11 -20.60
N VAL A 48 -6.89 1.23 -21.15
CA VAL A 48 -6.60 1.39 -22.59
C VAL A 48 -5.46 0.45 -23.03
N SER A 49 -4.53 0.14 -22.12
CA SER A 49 -3.44 -0.81 -22.37
C SER A 49 -3.88 -2.29 -22.37
N GLY A 50 -5.15 -2.59 -22.09
CA GLY A 50 -5.66 -3.96 -21.93
C GLY A 50 -5.23 -4.62 -20.61
N VAL A 51 -4.48 -3.92 -19.75
CA VAL A 51 -4.04 -4.42 -18.45
C VAL A 51 -4.90 -3.80 -17.35
N THR A 52 -5.52 -4.65 -16.54
CA THR A 52 -6.31 -4.19 -15.39
C THR A 52 -5.40 -3.69 -14.28
N SER A 53 -5.74 -2.54 -13.71
CA SER A 53 -4.95 -1.91 -12.65
C SER A 53 -5.26 -2.54 -11.29
N LEU A 54 -4.35 -3.38 -10.81
CA LEU A 54 -4.46 -4.05 -9.50
C LEU A 54 -4.04 -3.12 -8.35
N VAL A 55 -4.87 -3.07 -7.31
CA VAL A 55 -4.65 -2.29 -6.09
C VAL A 55 -4.79 -3.20 -4.87
N SER A 56 -3.75 -3.26 -4.04
CA SER A 56 -3.69 -4.16 -2.89
C SER A 56 -4.16 -3.45 -1.63
N LEU A 57 -5.17 -4.01 -0.96
CA LEU A 57 -5.70 -3.52 0.30
C LEU A 57 -5.41 -4.51 1.43
N SER A 58 -5.18 -3.95 2.61
CA SER A 58 -4.96 -4.67 3.85
C SER A 58 -6.00 -4.25 4.88
N PRO A 59 -6.44 -5.15 5.78
CA PRO A 59 -7.28 -4.79 6.91
C PRO A 59 -6.60 -3.80 7.90
N VAL A 60 -5.27 -3.75 7.94
CA VAL A 60 -4.53 -2.98 8.96
C VAL A 60 -4.10 -1.58 8.50
N GLN A 61 -4.09 -1.29 7.20
CA GLN A 61 -3.71 0.02 6.65
C GLN A 61 -4.71 0.52 5.62
N SER A 62 -4.90 1.84 5.56
CA SER A 62 -5.65 2.48 4.47
C SER A 62 -4.77 2.70 3.25
N LEU A 63 -5.41 2.95 2.11
CA LEU A 63 -4.76 3.27 0.85
C LEU A 63 -5.40 4.50 0.21
N ASN A 64 -4.58 5.45 -0.23
CA ASN A 64 -5.04 6.63 -0.96
C ASN A 64 -4.83 6.46 -2.46
N ILE A 65 -5.86 6.74 -3.26
CA ILE A 65 -5.75 6.92 -4.71
C ILE A 65 -5.83 8.41 -5.00
N SER A 66 -4.79 8.98 -5.61
CA SER A 66 -4.66 10.42 -5.84
C SER A 66 -4.72 10.75 -7.33
N PHE A 67 -5.59 11.69 -7.67
CA PHE A 67 -5.75 12.33 -8.98
C PHE A 67 -5.17 13.76 -8.99
N ILE A 68 -4.49 14.18 -7.92
CA ILE A 68 -3.91 15.53 -7.79
C ILE A 68 -2.98 15.84 -8.97
N LYS A 69 -2.20 14.86 -9.42
CA LYS A 69 -1.22 15.03 -10.51
C LYS A 69 -1.84 15.12 -11.90
N THR A 70 -3.06 14.59 -12.09
CA THR A 70 -3.82 14.77 -13.33
C THR A 70 -4.61 16.08 -13.33
N GLY A 71 -4.83 16.68 -12.16
CA GLY A 71 -5.65 17.88 -11.99
C GLY A 71 -7.14 17.62 -12.20
N GLU A 72 -7.56 16.36 -12.13
CA GLU A 72 -8.94 15.96 -12.35
C GLU A 72 -9.76 15.97 -11.06
N ILE A 73 -11.04 16.31 -11.20
CA ILE A 73 -12.01 16.31 -10.10
C ILE A 73 -12.85 15.05 -10.15
N ILE A 74 -12.92 14.33 -9.03
CA ILE A 74 -13.75 13.13 -8.89
C ILE A 74 -15.23 13.54 -8.87
N LYS A 75 -16.03 12.91 -9.73
CA LYS A 75 -17.49 13.12 -9.83
C LYS A 75 -18.28 11.98 -9.21
N LYS A 76 -17.83 10.74 -9.44
CA LYS A 76 -18.55 9.56 -9.00
C LYS A 76 -17.58 8.43 -8.76
N VAL A 77 -17.84 7.67 -7.70
CA VAL A 77 -17.08 6.47 -7.38
C VAL A 77 -18.04 5.41 -6.88
N TRP A 78 -17.80 4.15 -7.26
CA TRP A 78 -18.54 3.02 -6.73
C TRP A 78 -17.70 1.76 -6.69
N LEU A 79 -18.09 0.86 -5.78
CA LEU A 79 -17.51 -0.47 -5.63
C LEU A 79 -18.44 -1.49 -6.29
N GLY A 80 -17.87 -2.50 -6.95
CA GLY A 80 -18.64 -3.63 -7.47
C GLY A 80 -19.28 -4.46 -6.35
N ASN A 81 -18.52 -4.69 -5.28
CA ASN A 81 -19.02 -5.21 -4.00
C ASN A 81 -18.59 -4.27 -2.86
N PRO A 82 -19.52 -3.52 -2.25
CA PRO A 82 -19.22 -2.59 -1.17
C PRO A 82 -19.15 -3.24 0.23
N SER A 83 -19.34 -4.57 0.36
CA SER A 83 -19.45 -5.20 1.68
C SER A 83 -18.16 -5.22 2.50
N LYS A 84 -16.98 -5.11 1.84
CA LYS A 84 -15.68 -5.26 2.50
C LYS A 84 -14.81 -3.99 2.51
N VAL A 85 -15.23 -2.93 1.82
CA VAL A 85 -14.40 -1.73 1.63
C VAL A 85 -15.24 -0.50 1.90
N VAL A 86 -14.74 0.36 2.77
CA VAL A 86 -15.26 1.71 2.98
C VAL A 86 -14.35 2.72 2.30
N MET A 87 -14.93 3.85 1.93
CA MET A 87 -14.28 4.87 1.14
C MET A 87 -14.67 6.25 1.64
N ASP A 88 -13.70 7.15 1.63
CA ASP A 88 -13.83 8.55 2.01
C ASP A 88 -13.01 9.43 1.04
N TYR A 89 -13.18 10.75 1.13
CA TYR A 89 -12.61 11.71 0.19
C TYR A 89 -11.93 12.87 0.91
N ASP A 90 -10.96 13.50 0.24
CA ASP A 90 -10.29 14.71 0.72
C ASP A 90 -11.19 15.96 0.70
N SER A 91 -12.30 15.92 -0.01
CA SER A 91 -13.32 16.99 -0.07
C SER A 91 -14.68 16.42 -0.48
N PRO A 92 -15.80 17.13 -0.24
CA PRO A 92 -17.10 16.68 -0.69
C PRO A 92 -17.13 16.50 -2.22
N LEU A 93 -17.74 15.39 -2.68
CA LEU A 93 -18.06 15.22 -4.08
C LEU A 93 -19.08 16.27 -4.52
N CYS A 94 -18.91 16.79 -5.74
CA CYS A 94 -19.89 17.67 -6.33
C CYS A 94 -21.20 16.93 -6.58
N LYS A 95 -22.33 17.62 -6.35
CA LYS A 95 -23.62 17.13 -6.81
C LYS A 95 -23.64 17.09 -8.34
N ASP A 96 -24.33 16.11 -8.90
CA ASP A 96 -24.51 16.00 -10.35
C ASP A 96 -25.11 17.33 -10.89
N GLY A 97 -24.45 17.90 -11.90
CA GLY A 97 -24.84 19.16 -12.53
C GLY A 97 -24.48 20.45 -11.76
N ALA A 98 -23.80 20.35 -10.61
CA ALA A 98 -23.27 21.53 -9.91
C ALA A 98 -21.96 22.02 -10.57
N ASN A 99 -21.72 23.33 -10.52
CA ASN A 99 -20.43 23.90 -10.89
C ASN A 99 -19.36 23.55 -9.84
N ASP A 100 -18.17 23.21 -10.34
CA ASP A 100 -17.03 22.72 -9.56
C ASP A 100 -16.35 23.79 -8.69
N SER A 101 -16.84 25.03 -8.70
CA SER A 101 -16.17 26.16 -8.05
C SER A 101 -16.05 26.02 -6.53
N ASN A 102 -16.90 25.18 -5.91
CA ASN A 102 -17.00 25.06 -4.44
C ASN A 102 -16.92 23.60 -3.93
N CYS A 103 -16.61 22.64 -4.79
CA CYS A 103 -16.60 21.21 -4.45
C CYS A 103 -15.64 20.44 -5.37
N GLY A 104 -15.24 19.25 -4.95
CA GLY A 104 -14.40 18.40 -5.78
C GLY A 104 -13.35 17.68 -4.97
N ALA A 105 -13.49 16.37 -4.87
CA ALA A 105 -12.44 15.51 -4.35
C ALA A 105 -11.37 15.26 -5.42
N THR A 106 -10.13 15.10 -4.97
CA THR A 106 -9.01 14.66 -5.81
C THR A 106 -8.34 13.40 -5.25
N VAL A 107 -8.69 12.99 -4.03
CA VAL A 107 -8.15 11.81 -3.37
C VAL A 107 -9.29 10.94 -2.85
N ILE A 108 -9.16 9.63 -3.06
CA ILE A 108 -10.03 8.61 -2.47
C ILE A 108 -9.20 7.88 -1.41
N ASN A 109 -9.67 7.90 -0.16
CA ASN A 109 -9.13 7.05 0.90
C ASN A 109 -9.95 5.76 0.97
N LEU A 110 -9.29 4.61 0.86
CA LEU A 110 -9.88 3.29 0.92
C LEU A 110 -9.44 2.59 2.19
N ARG A 111 -10.38 1.94 2.88
CA ARG A 111 -10.09 1.07 4.02
C ARG A 111 -10.86 -0.23 3.88
N GLN A 112 -10.14 -1.34 3.97
CA GLN A 112 -10.75 -2.64 4.07
C GLN A 112 -11.30 -2.87 5.49
N LEU A 113 -12.49 -3.43 5.59
CA LEU A 113 -13.07 -3.88 6.85
C LEU A 113 -12.51 -5.25 7.23
N ALA A 114 -12.24 -5.45 8.53
CA ALA A 114 -11.80 -6.74 9.06
C ALA A 114 -12.89 -7.82 8.93
N GLN A 115 -14.15 -7.41 9.01
CA GLN A 115 -15.31 -8.27 8.78
C GLN A 115 -16.21 -7.64 7.70
N PRO A 116 -16.71 -8.42 6.73
CA PRO A 116 -17.65 -7.91 5.75
C PRO A 116 -18.95 -7.46 6.42
N LEU A 117 -19.53 -6.38 5.90
CA LEU A 117 -20.91 -6.02 6.20
C LEU A 117 -21.86 -7.04 5.60
N ASP A 118 -22.88 -7.41 6.36
CA ASP A 118 -23.97 -8.21 5.82
C ASP A 118 -24.86 -7.29 5.00
N LEU A 119 -24.67 -7.33 3.69
CA LEU A 119 -25.50 -6.64 2.73
C LEU A 119 -26.32 -7.71 2.03
N ASP A 120 -27.65 -7.63 2.10
CA ASP A 120 -28.60 -8.46 1.35
C ASP A 120 -28.56 -8.19 -0.16
N MET A 121 -27.35 -8.15 -0.71
CA MET A 121 -27.10 -8.12 -2.12
C MET A 121 -27.02 -9.58 -2.55
N ASN A 122 -27.94 -10.04 -3.40
CA ASN A 122 -27.97 -11.37 -4.00
C ASN A 122 -26.77 -11.60 -4.95
N LEU A 123 -25.55 -11.45 -4.42
CA LEU A 123 -24.29 -11.59 -5.12
C LEU A 123 -23.90 -13.06 -5.15
N SER A 124 -23.37 -13.50 -6.30
CA SER A 124 -22.78 -14.82 -6.45
C SER A 124 -21.66 -15.04 -5.42
N ALA A 125 -21.41 -16.28 -5.03
CA ALA A 125 -20.32 -16.61 -4.11
C ALA A 125 -18.96 -16.11 -4.63
N SER A 126 -18.74 -16.11 -5.95
CA SER A 126 -17.55 -15.56 -6.59
C SER A 126 -17.39 -14.05 -6.38
N ALA A 127 -18.50 -13.30 -6.32
CA ALA A 127 -18.50 -11.86 -6.03
C ALA A 127 -18.29 -11.53 -4.54
N ARG A 128 -18.31 -12.53 -3.64
CA ARG A 128 -17.98 -12.39 -2.21
C ARG A 128 -16.53 -12.72 -1.88
N GLY A 129 -15.71 -13.01 -2.90
CA GLY A 129 -14.28 -13.31 -2.76
C GLY A 129 -13.43 -12.11 -2.35
N ASP A 130 -12.12 -12.23 -2.53
CA ASP A 130 -11.14 -11.19 -2.14
C ASP A 130 -10.80 -10.24 -3.27
N LEU A 131 -11.70 -10.15 -4.24
CA LEU A 131 -11.62 -9.27 -5.39
C LEU A 131 -12.89 -8.45 -5.49
N THR A 132 -12.75 -7.14 -5.61
CA THR A 132 -13.86 -6.22 -5.90
C THR A 132 -13.38 -5.14 -6.85
N SER A 133 -14.25 -4.65 -7.71
CA SER A 133 -13.92 -3.59 -8.65
C SER A 133 -14.16 -2.21 -8.02
N LEU A 134 -13.35 -1.23 -8.38
CA LEU A 134 -13.57 0.18 -8.07
C LEU A 134 -13.60 0.95 -9.38
N THR A 135 -14.69 1.67 -9.61
CA THR A 135 -14.82 2.54 -10.77
C THR A 135 -14.86 4.00 -10.32
N VAL A 136 -14.09 4.84 -10.99
CA VAL A 136 -13.98 6.27 -10.72
C VAL A 136 -14.29 7.04 -11.99
N ILE A 137 -15.22 7.99 -11.92
CA ILE A 137 -15.45 8.98 -12.97
C ILE A 137 -14.89 10.30 -12.51
N THR A 138 -14.04 10.90 -13.33
CA THR A 138 -13.48 12.23 -13.09
C THR A 138 -13.83 13.20 -14.23
N THR A 139 -13.59 14.47 -13.99
CA THR A 139 -13.62 15.53 -14.99
C THR A 139 -12.29 16.26 -15.01
N GLY A 140 -11.67 16.35 -16.18
CA GLY A 140 -10.43 17.09 -16.42
C GLY A 140 -10.68 18.45 -17.08
N ALA A 141 -9.60 19.06 -17.56
CA ALA A 141 -9.65 20.33 -18.26
C ALA A 141 -10.63 20.30 -19.45
N GLY A 142 -11.37 21.40 -19.64
CA GLY A 142 -12.37 21.51 -20.71
C GLY A 142 -13.64 20.66 -20.50
N GLY A 143 -13.86 20.10 -19.30
CA GLY A 143 -15.06 19.31 -18.99
C GLY A 143 -15.01 17.86 -19.50
N LEU A 144 -13.86 17.39 -19.99
CA LEU A 144 -13.68 16.03 -20.47
C LEU A 144 -13.87 15.04 -19.31
N ARG A 145 -14.73 14.02 -19.53
CA ARG A 145 -15.00 12.98 -18.53
C ARG A 145 -14.12 11.77 -18.79
N ASN A 146 -13.45 11.29 -17.74
CA ASN A 146 -12.63 10.08 -17.78
C ASN A 146 -13.21 9.01 -16.86
N LEU A 147 -13.10 7.75 -17.28
CA LEU A 147 -13.51 6.58 -16.53
C LEU A 147 -12.28 5.74 -16.22
N TYR A 148 -12.04 5.52 -14.93
CA TYR A 148 -10.96 4.69 -14.42
C TYR A 148 -11.53 3.42 -13.80
N GLN A 149 -10.82 2.31 -14.00
CA GLN A 149 -11.22 1.02 -13.47
C GLN A 149 -10.04 0.36 -12.75
N PHE A 150 -10.23 0.10 -11.47
CA PHE A 150 -9.28 -0.62 -10.64
C PHE A 150 -9.88 -1.94 -10.18
N GLN A 151 -9.02 -2.93 -10.00
CA GLN A 151 -9.34 -4.20 -9.37
C GLN A 151 -8.68 -4.22 -8.00
N LEU A 152 -9.49 -4.21 -6.95
CA LEU A 152 -9.02 -4.24 -5.57
C LEU A 152 -8.79 -5.70 -5.17
N VAL A 153 -7.59 -5.99 -4.65
CA VAL A 153 -7.20 -7.27 -4.06
C VAL A 153 -7.19 -7.09 -2.55
N LEU A 154 -8.06 -7.82 -1.86
CA LEU A 154 -8.29 -7.71 -0.43
C LEU A 154 -7.42 -8.71 0.36
N ASN A 155 -7.37 -8.53 1.69
CA ASN A 155 -6.65 -9.40 2.62
C ASN A 155 -5.14 -9.50 2.36
N VAL A 156 -4.53 -8.48 1.76
CA VAL A 156 -3.09 -8.45 1.53
C VAL A 156 -2.39 -8.15 2.85
N PRO A 157 -1.55 -9.05 3.41
CA PRO A 157 -0.96 -8.86 4.73
C PRO A 157 -0.08 -7.61 4.81
N THR A 158 0.79 -7.45 3.82
CA THR A 158 1.75 -6.34 3.74
C THR A 158 1.76 -5.76 2.34
N PRO A 159 0.93 -4.74 2.05
CA PRO A 159 0.92 -4.09 0.75
C PRO A 159 2.23 -3.35 0.50
N ALA A 160 2.73 -3.38 -0.73
CA ALA A 160 3.98 -2.70 -1.09
C ALA A 160 3.89 -1.16 -1.10
N TYR A 161 2.70 -0.60 -0.99
CA TYR A 161 2.43 0.84 -1.01
C TYR A 161 1.08 1.12 -0.34
N SER A 162 0.88 2.37 0.08
CA SER A 162 -0.43 2.86 0.56
C SER A 162 -0.81 4.19 -0.09
N ILE A 163 -0.04 4.66 -1.07
CA ILE A 163 -0.44 5.76 -1.95
C ILE A 163 -0.27 5.30 -3.40
N LEU A 164 -1.36 5.36 -4.17
CA LEU A 164 -1.38 5.20 -5.61
C LEU A 164 -1.64 6.56 -6.25
N GLU A 165 -0.66 7.09 -6.99
CA GLU A 165 -0.84 8.32 -7.76
C GLU A 165 -1.16 7.98 -9.20
N VAL A 166 -2.29 8.47 -9.69
CA VAL A 166 -2.59 8.54 -11.12
C VAL A 166 -1.88 9.77 -11.67
N VAL A 167 -1.05 9.58 -12.70
CA VAL A 167 -0.24 10.63 -13.30
C VAL A 167 -0.41 10.64 -14.82
N PRO A 168 -0.21 11.79 -15.50
CA PRO A 168 -0.14 11.83 -16.95
C PRO A 168 0.87 10.81 -17.50
N ASP A 169 0.54 10.11 -18.58
CA ASP A 169 1.39 9.04 -19.13
C ASP A 169 2.82 9.51 -19.47
N ALA A 170 2.99 10.79 -19.80
CA ALA A 170 4.29 11.40 -20.06
C ALA A 170 5.22 11.46 -18.82
N GLN A 171 4.66 11.37 -17.62
CA GLN A 171 5.41 11.38 -16.36
C GLN A 171 5.86 9.98 -15.92
N ILE A 172 5.32 8.92 -16.53
CA ILE A 172 5.77 7.56 -16.27
C ILE A 172 7.13 7.36 -16.94
N PRO A 173 8.21 7.04 -16.20
CA PRO A 173 9.50 6.73 -16.78
C PRO A 173 9.34 5.57 -17.77
N ARG A 174 9.46 5.86 -19.06
CA ARG A 174 9.59 4.81 -20.06
C ARG A 174 10.98 4.25 -19.92
N LEU A 175 11.08 2.94 -19.71
CA LEU A 175 12.34 2.25 -19.97
C LEU A 175 12.67 2.52 -21.43
N ALA A 176 13.71 3.32 -21.67
CA ALA A 176 14.24 3.48 -23.01
C ALA A 176 14.58 2.08 -23.52
N PRO A 177 14.21 1.71 -24.76
CA PRO A 177 14.72 0.50 -25.36
C PRO A 177 16.24 0.53 -25.24
N LEU A 178 16.84 -0.48 -24.63
CA LEU A 178 18.28 -0.68 -24.73
C LEU A 178 18.56 -0.80 -26.21
N THR A 179 19.15 0.23 -26.82
CA THR A 179 19.55 0.16 -28.21
C THR A 179 20.61 -0.94 -28.32
N PRO A 180 20.33 -2.06 -29.02
CA PRO A 180 21.39 -2.93 -29.45
C PRO A 180 22.07 -2.15 -30.57
N ASN A 181 23.25 -1.59 -30.29
CA ASN A 181 24.27 -1.06 -31.22
C ASN A 181 24.84 0.26 -30.71
N ALA A 182 25.56 0.20 -29.59
CA ALA A 182 26.78 1.01 -29.47
C ALA A 182 27.90 0.18 -30.10
N PRO A 183 28.45 0.54 -31.28
CA PRO A 183 29.68 -0.12 -31.73
C PRO A 183 30.76 0.17 -30.69
N ALA A 184 31.38 -0.90 -30.19
CA ALA A 184 32.58 -0.80 -29.39
C ALA A 184 33.60 0.03 -30.16
N GLN A 185 33.96 1.21 -29.64
CA GLN A 185 35.15 1.91 -30.10
C GLN A 185 36.34 1.06 -29.67
N THR A 186 36.74 0.13 -30.54
CA THR A 186 38.05 -0.48 -30.49
C THR A 186 39.05 0.62 -30.84
N ASN A 187 39.62 1.26 -29.82
CA ASN A 187 40.84 2.03 -29.96
C ASN A 187 41.92 1.07 -30.51
N LYS A 188 42.10 1.08 -31.83
CA LYS A 188 43.31 0.54 -32.45
C LYS A 188 44.41 1.57 -32.23
N THR A 189 45.18 1.34 -31.19
CA THR A 189 46.55 1.84 -31.07
C THR A 189 47.32 1.34 -32.29
N SER A 190 47.57 2.20 -33.27
CA SER A 190 48.57 1.96 -34.30
C SER A 190 49.84 2.66 -33.86
N LEU A 191 50.80 1.87 -33.42
CA LEU A 191 52.21 2.21 -33.30
C LEU A 191 52.82 2.40 -34.71
N ASP A 192 53.66 3.42 -34.82
CA ASP A 192 54.90 3.55 -35.62
C ASP A 192 54.92 3.05 -37.07
N PHE A 193 55.10 3.96 -38.04
CA PHE A 193 56.39 4.42 -38.59
C PHE A 193 56.19 5.61 -39.55
#